data_AF-A0A9J6EH21-F1
#
_entry.id   AF-A0A9J6EH21-F1
#
_cell.length_a   1.000
_cell.length_b   1.000
_cell.length_c   1.000
_cell.angle_alpha   90.00
_cell.angle_beta   90.00
_cell.angle_gamma   90.00
#
_symmetry.space_group_name_H-M   'P 1'
#
loop_
_entity.id
_entity.type
_entity.pdbx_description
1 polymer ?
#
loop_
_entity_poly.entity_id
_entity_poly.type
_entity_poly.pdbx_seq_one_letter_code
_entity_poly.pdbx_strand_id
1 'polypeptide(L)'
;MLLCMDNASQYEVSLLSAIHMLARAWGRVKDETIANCFRACCFIPSGADDDASCTVGEEDTSELDVDGLLPALGNVPFEEYIATDSSVETCGALLDAEIVEMVRPSEPSHETEVGDAAVASEPLPRAADVAAGLALA
;
A
#
# COMPACT_ATOMS: atom_id res chain seq x y z
N MET A 1 16.67 15.74 -3.26
CA MET A 1 17.05 15.55 -1.85
C MET A 1 18.42 16.18 -1.66
N LEU A 2 18.45 17.50 -1.51
CA LEU A 2 19.67 18.33 -1.60
C LEU A 2 19.56 19.50 -0.61
N LEU A 3 18.86 19.30 0.50
CA LEU A 3 18.53 20.35 1.48
C LEU A 3 19.60 20.51 2.57
N CYS A 4 20.63 19.67 2.60
CA CYS A 4 21.59 19.59 3.71
C CYS A 4 23.06 19.76 3.30
N MET A 5 23.36 20.11 2.04
CA MET A 5 24.75 20.10 1.59
C MET A 5 25.60 21.26 2.14
N ASP A 6 24.99 22.36 2.61
CA ASP A 6 25.74 23.56 3.03
C ASP A 6 25.49 24.03 4.47
N ASN A 7 24.58 23.40 5.22
CA ASN A 7 24.36 23.74 6.62
C ASN A 7 24.61 22.52 7.48
N ALA A 8 25.49 22.65 8.48
CA ALA A 8 25.72 21.64 9.53
C ALA A 8 24.49 21.36 10.42
N SER A 9 23.29 21.77 10.01
CA SER A 9 22.03 21.42 10.66
C SER A 9 21.53 20.07 10.15
N GLN A 10 21.21 19.18 11.08
CA GLN A 10 20.48 17.96 10.76
C GLN A 10 19.09 18.33 10.26
N TYR A 11 18.81 18.04 8.98
CA TYR A 11 17.48 18.22 8.42
C TYR A 11 16.61 17.05 8.88
N GLU A 12 15.85 17.28 9.94
CA GLU A 12 14.89 16.32 10.44
C GLU A 12 13.52 16.56 9.79
N VAL A 13 13.02 15.55 9.10
CA VAL A 13 11.67 15.55 8.53
C VAL A 13 10.78 14.77 9.49
N SER A 14 9.86 15.47 10.16
CA SER A 14 8.79 14.80 10.91
C SER A 14 7.82 14.10 9.95
N LEU A 15 7.09 13.10 10.45
CA LEU A 15 6.06 12.39 9.66
C LEU A 15 5.04 13.35 9.05
N LEU A 16 4.59 14.35 9.81
CA LEU A 16 3.66 15.37 9.33
C LEU A 16 4.26 16.20 8.18
N SER A 17 5.52 16.61 8.31
CA SER A 17 6.23 17.32 7.26
C SER A 17 6.38 16.47 5.99
N ALA A 18 6.66 15.17 6.13
CA ALA A 18 6.74 14.25 4.99
C ALA A 18 5.38 14.14 4.27
N ILE A 19 4.27 14.02 4.99
CA ILE A 19 2.92 13.98 4.40
C ILE A 19 2.63 15.25 3.61
N HIS A 20 2.91 16.42 4.17
CA HIS A 20 2.73 17.69 3.46
C HIS A 20 3.64 17.82 2.23
N MET A 21 4.88 17.35 2.32
CA MET A 21 5.81 17.34 1.19
C MET A 21 5.30 16.44 0.05
N LEU A 22 4.79 15.25 0.38
CA LEU A 22 4.21 14.31 -0.59
C LEU A 22 2.98 14.91 -1.26
N ALA A 23 2.02 15.42 -0.48
CA ALA A 23 0.81 16.03 -1.01
C ALA A 23 1.13 17.21 -1.95
N ARG A 24 2.07 18.07 -1.55
CA ARG A 24 2.53 19.21 -2.36
C ARG A 24 3.28 18.77 -3.61
N ALA A 25 4.10 17.72 -3.52
CA ALA A 25 4.82 17.19 -4.68
C ALA A 25 3.84 16.59 -5.68
N TRP A 26 2.87 15.80 -5.21
CA TRP A 26 1.85 15.18 -6.05
C TRP A 26 0.98 16.22 -6.75
N GLY A 27 0.53 17.26 -6.05
CA GLY A 27 -0.25 18.35 -6.67
C GLY A 27 0.53 19.20 -7.69
N ARG A 28 1.84 18.99 -7.84
CA ARG A 28 2.69 19.64 -8.87
C ARG A 28 3.00 18.74 -10.05
N VAL A 29 2.64 17.46 -9.99
CA VAL A 29 2.75 16.56 -11.13
C VAL A 29 1.79 17.06 -12.20
N LYS A 30 2.29 17.20 -13.43
CA LYS A 30 1.47 17.62 -14.56
C LYS A 30 0.83 16.40 -15.22
N ASP A 31 -0.33 16.59 -15.84
CA ASP A 31 -1.00 15.54 -16.60
C ASP A 31 -0.10 15.00 -17.73
N GLU A 32 0.72 15.85 -18.35
CA GLU A 32 1.69 15.39 -19.36
C GLU A 32 2.75 14.46 -18.78
N THR A 33 3.13 14.63 -17.50
CA THR A 33 4.07 13.72 -16.83
C THR A 33 3.45 12.34 -16.66
N ILE A 34 2.18 12.28 -16.25
CA ILE A 34 1.45 11.01 -16.12
C ILE A 34 1.31 10.35 -17.50
N ALA A 35 0.88 11.11 -18.52
CA ALA A 35 0.76 10.61 -19.89
C ALA A 35 2.10 10.11 -20.43
N ASN A 36 3.21 10.80 -20.15
CA ASN A 36 4.55 10.36 -20.54
C ASN A 36 4.96 9.05 -19.83
N CYS A 37 4.59 8.86 -18.57
CA CYS A 37 4.84 7.59 -17.88
C CYS A 37 4.07 6.43 -18.54
N PHE A 38 2.79 6.61 -18.86
CA PHE A 38 2.02 5.58 -19.59
C PHE A 38 2.61 5.30 -20.97
N ARG A 39 3.02 6.34 -21.71
CA ARG A 39 3.69 6.19 -23.01
C ARG A 39 5.03 5.46 -22.90
N ALA A 40 5.86 5.78 -21.90
CA ALA A 40 7.13 5.11 -21.66
C ALA A 40 6.97 3.62 -21.30
N CYS A 41 5.84 3.25 -20.68
CA CYS A 41 5.47 1.86 -20.40
C CYS A 41 4.70 1.18 -21.54
N CYS A 42 4.63 1.79 -22.73
CA CYS A 42 3.93 1.26 -23.91
C CYS A 42 2.41 1.05 -23.74
N PHE A 43 1.78 1.71 -22.76
CA PHE A 43 0.32 1.77 -22.65
C PHE A 43 -0.25 2.81 -23.63
N ILE A 44 -0.10 2.54 -24.93
CA ILE A 44 -0.57 3.40 -26.01
C ILE A 44 -1.91 2.86 -26.53
N PRO A 45 -2.96 3.70 -26.67
CA PRO A 45 -4.22 3.29 -27.26
C PRO A 45 -4.03 2.74 -28.69
N SER A 46 -4.71 1.64 -29.00
CA SER A 46 -4.63 1.01 -30.32
C SER A 46 -5.06 2.01 -31.41
N GLY A 47 -4.13 2.34 -32.32
CA GLY A 47 -4.36 3.29 -33.42
C GLY A 47 -3.87 4.72 -33.18
N ALA A 48 -3.19 5.00 -32.06
CA ALA A 48 -2.48 6.27 -31.90
C ALA A 48 -1.09 6.19 -32.58
N ASP A 49 -0.95 6.85 -33.74
CA ASP A 49 0.33 7.15 -34.38
C ASP A 49 1.05 8.23 -33.56
N ASP A 50 1.63 7.86 -32.42
CA ASP A 50 2.53 8.73 -31.67
C ASP A 50 3.96 8.27 -31.96
N ASP A 51 4.73 9.13 -32.64
CA ASP A 51 6.15 8.97 -33.05
C ASP A 51 7.12 8.83 -31.84
N ALA A 52 6.56 8.77 -30.63
CA ALA A 52 7.27 8.39 -29.42
C ALA A 52 7.57 6.89 -29.52
N SER A 53 8.67 6.57 -30.19
CA SER A 53 9.30 5.25 -30.16
C SER A 53 9.17 4.69 -28.76
N CYS A 54 8.39 3.63 -28.62
CA CYS A 54 8.40 2.83 -27.42
C CYS A 54 9.75 2.11 -27.38
N THR A 55 10.80 2.86 -27.07
CA THR A 55 12.04 2.29 -26.60
C THR A 55 11.71 1.76 -25.21
N VAL A 56 11.09 0.57 -25.18
CA VAL A 56 11.49 -0.43 -24.19
C VAL A 56 12.99 -0.33 -24.24
N GLY A 57 13.60 0.16 -23.15
CA GLY A 57 15.06 0.18 -23.08
C GLY A 57 15.52 -1.21 -23.51
N GLU A 58 16.66 -1.29 -24.19
CA GLU A 58 17.37 -2.55 -24.31
C GLU A 58 17.78 -3.00 -22.89
N GLU A 59 16.82 -3.26 -22.00
CA GLU A 59 16.96 -4.12 -20.84
C GLU A 59 17.15 -5.50 -21.43
N ASP A 60 18.40 -5.76 -21.80
CA ASP A 60 19.04 -7.06 -21.90
C ASP A 60 18.09 -8.26 -22.01
N THR A 61 17.20 -8.26 -23.01
CA THR A 61 16.38 -9.43 -23.35
C THR A 61 17.24 -10.52 -23.98
N SER A 62 18.57 -10.30 -24.06
CA SER A 62 19.53 -11.26 -24.58
C SER A 62 19.67 -12.49 -23.69
N GLU A 63 19.23 -12.44 -22.43
CA GLU A 63 19.30 -13.59 -21.50
C GLU A 63 18.02 -14.44 -21.45
N LEU A 64 16.88 -13.94 -21.93
CA LEU A 64 15.65 -14.72 -21.98
C LEU A 64 15.37 -15.11 -23.43
N ASP A 65 15.79 -16.32 -23.80
CA ASP A 65 15.37 -16.99 -25.02
C ASP A 65 13.85 -17.28 -24.94
N VAL A 66 13.06 -16.24 -25.19
CA VAL A 66 11.59 -16.28 -25.14
C VAL A 66 11.08 -17.33 -26.13
N ASP A 67 11.75 -17.47 -27.27
CA ASP A 67 11.45 -18.47 -28.30
C ASP A 67 11.75 -19.91 -27.81
N GLY A 68 12.76 -20.10 -26.97
CA GLY A 68 13.04 -21.35 -26.27
C GLY A 68 12.11 -21.63 -25.08
N LEU A 69 11.55 -20.57 -24.46
CA LEU A 69 10.60 -20.69 -23.35
C LEU A 69 9.16 -20.93 -23.80
N LEU A 70 8.75 -20.43 -24.97
CA LEU A 70 7.40 -20.61 -25.51
C LEU A 70 6.95 -22.10 -25.55
N PRO A 71 7.80 -23.04 -26.03
CA PRO A 71 7.48 -24.47 -25.99
C PRO A 71 7.36 -25.03 -24.57
N ALA A 72 8.06 -24.45 -23.59
CA ALA A 72 8.04 -24.88 -22.19
C ALA A 72 6.86 -24.30 -21.40
N LEU A 73 6.39 -23.11 -21.76
CA LEU A 73 5.25 -22.43 -21.15
C LEU A 73 3.90 -23.04 -21.57
N GLY A 74 3.88 -23.76 -22.70
CA GLY A 74 2.65 -24.33 -23.24
C GLY A 74 1.66 -23.26 -23.70
N ASN A 75 0.55 -23.69 -24.30
CA ASN A 75 -0.54 -22.79 -24.66
C ASN A 75 -1.57 -22.75 -23.52
N VAL A 76 -1.32 -21.91 -22.52
CA VAL A 76 -2.25 -21.70 -21.40
C VAL A 76 -3.28 -20.65 -21.80
N PRO A 77 -4.58 -20.98 -21.84
CA PRO A 77 -5.62 -19.99 -22.11
C PRO A 77 -5.64 -18.92 -21.00
N PHE A 78 -5.99 -17.69 -21.38
CA PHE A 78 -5.95 -16.53 -20.49
C PHE A 78 -6.76 -16.73 -19.20
N GLU A 79 -7.91 -17.37 -19.32
CA GLU A 79 -8.83 -17.66 -18.22
C GLU A 79 -8.21 -18.64 -17.20
N GLU A 80 -7.38 -19.57 -17.65
CA GLU A 80 -6.66 -20.52 -16.80
C GLU A 80 -5.47 -19.84 -16.10
N TYR A 81 -4.77 -18.93 -16.80
CA TYR A 81 -3.74 -18.10 -16.19
C TYR A 81 -4.31 -17.24 -15.05
N ILE A 82 -5.46 -16.59 -15.27
CA ILE A 82 -6.14 -15.82 -14.21
C ILE A 82 -6.57 -16.73 -13.06
N ALA A 83 -7.09 -17.91 -13.36
CA ALA A 83 -7.60 -18.82 -12.34
C ALA A 83 -6.50 -19.60 -11.59
N THR A 84 -5.22 -19.41 -11.91
CA THR A 84 -4.11 -20.22 -11.38
C THR A 84 -4.00 -20.15 -9.86
N ASP A 85 -4.33 -19.01 -9.25
CA ASP A 85 -4.31 -18.81 -7.79
C ASP A 85 -5.70 -18.88 -7.13
N SER A 86 -6.75 -19.11 -7.92
CA SER A 86 -8.14 -19.04 -7.43
C SER A 86 -8.49 -20.09 -6.37
N SER A 87 -7.78 -21.22 -6.36
CA SER A 87 -7.93 -22.30 -5.39
C SER A 87 -6.87 -22.27 -4.28
N VAL A 88 -6.02 -21.24 -4.25
CA VAL A 88 -5.00 -21.09 -3.21
C VAL A 88 -5.66 -20.46 -1.98
N GLU A 89 -5.78 -21.22 -0.90
CA GLU A 89 -6.19 -20.68 0.39
C GLU A 89 -5.12 -19.69 0.88
N THR A 90 -5.42 -18.39 0.82
CA THR A 90 -4.50 -17.32 1.25
C THR A 90 -4.57 -17.07 2.75
N CYS A 91 -5.73 -17.31 3.35
CA CYS A 91 -5.95 -17.31 4.78
C CYS A 91 -7.08 -18.28 5.14
N GLY A 92 -7.01 -18.86 6.34
CA GLY A 92 -8.17 -19.51 6.94
C GLY A 92 -9.26 -18.48 7.22
N ALA A 93 -10.53 -18.88 7.09
CA ALA A 93 -11.64 -18.04 7.50
C ALA A 93 -11.54 -17.79 9.02
N LEU A 94 -11.21 -16.57 9.41
CA LEU A 94 -11.22 -16.15 10.81
C LEU A 94 -12.67 -15.77 11.16
N LEU A 95 -13.31 -16.60 11.97
CA LEU A 95 -14.68 -16.36 12.41
C LEU A 95 -14.70 -15.17 13.38
N ASP A 96 -15.80 -14.40 13.37
CA ASP A 96 -16.00 -13.28 14.29
C ASP A 96 -15.76 -13.68 15.76
N ALA A 97 -16.11 -14.93 16.13
CA ALA A 97 -15.87 -15.48 17.46
C ALA A 97 -14.38 -15.55 17.81
N GLU A 98 -13.53 -15.94 16.86
CA GLU A 98 -12.08 -16.04 17.03
C GLU A 98 -11.44 -14.66 17.13
N ILE A 99 -11.95 -13.68 16.38
CA ILE A 99 -11.53 -12.27 16.48
C ILE A 99 -11.83 -11.72 17.88
N VAL A 100 -13.06 -11.95 18.36
CA VAL A 100 -13.48 -11.49 19.69
C VAL A 100 -12.64 -12.12 20.79
N GLU A 101 -12.30 -13.40 20.66
CA GLU A 101 -11.43 -14.10 21.62
C GLU A 101 -10.00 -13.54 21.62
N MET A 102 -9.43 -13.23 20.44
CA MET A 102 -8.08 -12.65 20.32
C MET A 102 -7.97 -11.23 20.91
N VAL A 103 -9.05 -10.46 20.87
CA VAL A 103 -9.08 -9.06 21.33
C VAL A 103 -9.55 -8.95 22.78
N ARG A 104 -10.22 -9.98 23.32
CA ARG A 104 -10.69 -9.96 24.70
C ARG A 104 -9.46 -9.95 25.62
N PRO A 105 -9.33 -8.94 26.50
CA PRO A 105 -8.31 -8.99 27.55
C PRO A 105 -8.51 -10.28 28.32
N SER A 106 -7.46 -11.09 28.47
CA SER A 106 -7.49 -12.27 29.34
C SER A 106 -8.05 -11.82 30.68
N GLU A 107 -9.24 -12.28 31.04
CA GLU A 107 -9.78 -12.00 32.37
C GLU A 107 -8.73 -12.54 33.35
N PRO A 108 -8.15 -11.70 34.22
CA PRO A 108 -7.26 -12.22 35.24
C PRO A 108 -8.10 -13.23 36.00
N SER A 109 -7.64 -14.49 36.04
CA SER A 109 -8.19 -15.52 36.89
C SER A 109 -8.20 -14.96 38.30
N HIS A 110 -9.36 -14.44 38.70
CA HIS A 110 -9.56 -13.73 39.94
C HIS A 110 -9.68 -14.76 41.05
N GLU A 111 -8.55 -15.40 41.38
CA GLU A 111 -8.36 -15.92 42.72
C GLU A 111 -8.42 -14.71 43.65
N THR A 112 -9.44 -14.75 44.50
CA THR A 112 -9.84 -13.62 45.32
C THR A 112 -8.77 -13.36 46.37
N GLU A 113 -7.96 -12.32 46.20
CA GLU A 113 -7.27 -11.70 47.32
C GLU A 113 -7.38 -10.17 47.24
N VAL A 114 -8.00 -9.65 48.30
CA VAL A 114 -8.41 -8.26 48.50
C VAL A 114 -7.18 -7.38 48.69
N GLY A 115 -7.02 -6.31 47.92
CA GLY A 115 -5.92 -5.36 48.15
C GLY A 115 -5.76 -4.23 47.14
N ASP A 116 -6.63 -3.22 47.24
CA ASP A 116 -6.34 -1.79 47.04
C ASP A 116 -5.37 -1.34 45.91
N ALA A 117 -5.92 -0.96 44.76
CA ALA A 117 -5.55 0.25 44.01
C ALA A 117 -6.51 0.44 42.83
N ALA A 118 -7.46 1.36 42.95
CA ALA A 118 -8.30 1.78 41.83
C ALA A 118 -7.45 2.52 40.79
N VAL A 119 -7.04 1.82 39.73
CA VAL A 119 -6.48 2.47 38.54
C VAL A 119 -7.65 3.08 37.78
N ALA A 120 -7.80 4.40 37.85
CA ALA A 120 -8.79 5.14 37.07
C ALA A 120 -8.53 4.90 35.58
N SER A 121 -9.34 4.05 34.96
CA SER A 121 -9.39 3.92 33.51
C SER A 121 -9.99 5.20 32.93
N GLU A 122 -9.27 5.85 32.00
CA GLU A 122 -9.84 6.95 31.23
C GLU A 122 -11.09 6.45 30.49
N PRO A 123 -12.20 7.20 30.52
CA PRO A 123 -13.42 6.79 29.84
C PRO A 123 -13.16 6.74 28.33
N LEU A 124 -13.47 5.59 27.74
CA LEU A 124 -13.38 5.40 26.29
C LEU A 124 -14.23 6.48 25.58
N PRO A 125 -13.68 7.16 24.55
CA PRO A 125 -14.43 8.17 23.81
C PRO A 125 -15.66 7.53 23.16
N ARG A 126 -16.81 8.17 23.35
CA ARG A 126 -18.08 7.71 22.82
C ARG A 126 -18.24 8.24 21.39
N ALA A 127 -19.06 7.58 20.58
CA ALA A 127 -19.32 8.01 19.20
C ALA A 127 -19.78 9.48 19.08
N ALA A 128 -20.41 10.03 20.13
CA ALA A 128 -20.79 11.43 20.21
C ALA A 128 -19.59 12.40 20.23
N ASP A 129 -18.46 11.99 20.81
CA ASP A 129 -17.26 12.84 20.94
C ASP A 129 -16.55 13.01 19.58
N VAL A 130 -16.61 11.98 18.73
CA VAL A 130 -16.08 12.01 17.35
C VAL A 130 -16.90 12.96 16.46
N ALA A 131 -18.23 12.94 16.60
CA ALA A 131 -19.12 13.82 15.85
C ALA A 131 -18.92 15.30 16.22
N ALA A 132 -18.64 15.60 17.49
CA ALA A 132 -18.36 16.96 17.95
C ALA A 132 -17.03 17.51 17.38
N GLY A 133 -16.00 16.67 17.23
CA GLY A 133 -14.72 17.05 16.64
C GLY A 133 -14.81 17.41 15.15
N LEU A 134 -15.67 16.72 14.40
CA LEU A 134 -15.92 16.98 12.97
C LEU A 134 -16.69 18.28 12.70
N ALA A 135 -17.46 18.77 13.66
CA ALA A 135 -18.23 20.01 13.53
C ALA A 135 -17.41 21.29 13.81
N LEU A 136 -16.18 21.13 14.31
CA LEU A 136 -15.24 22.21 14.62
C LEU A 136 -14.14 22.39 13.55
N ALA A 137 -14.13 21.55 12.51
CA ALA A 137 -13.25 21.63 11.35
C ALA A 137 -13.96 22.27 10.16
#